data_AF-A0A972ARE3-F1
#
_entry.id   AF-A0A972ARE3-F1
#
_cell.length_a   1.000
_cell.length_b   1.000
_cell.length_c   1.000
_cell.angle_alpha   90.00
_cell.angle_beta   90.00
_cell.angle_gamma   90.00
#
_symmetry.space_group_name_H-M   'P 1'
#
loop_
_entity.id
_entity.type
_entity.pdbx_description
1 polymer ?
#
loop_
_entity_poly.entity_id
_entity_poly.type
_entity_poly.pdbx_seq_one_letter_code
_entity_poly.pdbx_strand_id
1 'polypeptide(L)'
;IKLAPVNAPFFANANLLIAADCTAFAYGDFHNRFIKNHVTLIGCPKLDEGDYTEKLTAILKNNSIKSVSIVRMEVPCCGGIEHAVINALRNSGKMIPWQKVVISSDGRILE
;
A
#
# COMPACT_ATOMS: atom_id res chain seq x y z
N ILE A 1 -6.18 -4.67 -4.12
CA ILE A 1 -6.01 -5.32 -2.79
C ILE A 1 -7.02 -6.45 -2.60
N LYS A 2 -8.30 -6.20 -2.89
CA LYS A 2 -9.42 -7.14 -2.70
C LYS A 2 -9.17 -8.56 -3.24
N LEU A 3 -8.61 -8.66 -4.44
CA LEU A 3 -8.37 -9.94 -5.14
C LEU A 3 -7.14 -10.70 -4.67
N ALA A 4 -6.24 -10.10 -3.87
CA ALA A 4 -5.02 -10.76 -3.45
C ALA A 4 -5.34 -11.89 -2.44
N PRO A 5 -4.92 -13.15 -2.70
CA PRO A 5 -5.03 -14.22 -1.72
C PRO A 5 -4.18 -13.91 -0.49
N VAL A 6 -4.68 -14.15 0.73
CA VAL A 6 -3.99 -13.74 1.97
C VAL A 6 -2.62 -14.41 2.13
N ASN A 7 -2.50 -15.68 1.74
CA ASN A 7 -1.30 -16.49 1.92
C ASN A 7 -0.55 -16.72 0.59
N ALA A 8 -0.60 -15.75 -0.33
CA ALA A 8 0.07 -15.90 -1.62
C ALA A 8 1.59 -16.00 -1.43
N PRO A 9 2.28 -16.91 -2.16
CA PRO A 9 3.70 -17.22 -1.91
C PRO A 9 4.63 -16.03 -2.16
N PHE A 10 4.24 -15.09 -3.04
CA PHE A 10 5.02 -13.90 -3.33
C PHE A 10 5.15 -12.95 -2.12
N PHE A 11 4.33 -13.09 -1.07
CA PHE A 11 4.48 -12.29 0.15
C PHE A 11 5.66 -12.72 1.03
N ALA A 12 6.24 -13.90 0.82
CA ALA A 12 7.35 -14.38 1.64
C ALA A 12 8.59 -13.48 1.48
N ASN A 13 9.00 -12.83 2.57
CA ASN A 13 10.17 -11.94 2.66
C ASN A 13 10.13 -10.76 1.67
N ALA A 14 8.93 -10.30 1.33
CA ALA A 14 8.69 -9.25 0.36
C ALA A 14 8.84 -7.84 0.95
N ASN A 15 9.25 -6.89 0.10
CA ASN A 15 8.99 -5.47 0.31
C ASN A 15 7.59 -5.19 -0.26
N LEU A 16 6.64 -4.81 0.58
CA LEU A 16 5.25 -4.62 0.18
C LEU A 16 5.01 -3.17 -0.20
N LEU A 17 4.52 -2.91 -1.41
CA LEU A 17 4.03 -1.61 -1.83
C LEU A 17 2.50 -1.61 -1.80
N ILE A 18 1.91 -0.67 -1.05
CA ILE A 18 0.49 -0.38 -1.07
C ILE A 18 0.31 0.98 -1.78
N ALA A 19 -0.29 0.97 -2.96
CA ALA A 19 -0.41 2.15 -3.81
C ALA A 19 -1.88 2.52 -4.08
N ALA A 20 -2.17 3.82 -4.07
CA ALA A 20 -3.44 4.32 -4.60
C ALA A 20 -3.44 4.25 -6.13
N ASP A 21 -4.54 3.77 -6.74
CA ASP A 21 -4.60 3.53 -8.20
C ASP A 21 -4.14 4.73 -9.05
N CYS A 22 -4.56 5.94 -8.67
CA CYS A 22 -4.24 7.16 -9.41
C CYS A 22 -2.76 7.56 -9.38
N THR A 23 -1.97 7.07 -8.44
CA THR A 23 -0.56 7.49 -8.25
C THR A 23 0.35 7.03 -9.39
N ALA A 24 0.11 5.83 -9.93
CA ALA A 24 0.87 5.31 -11.06
C ALA A 24 0.59 6.06 -12.37
N PHE A 25 -0.60 6.64 -12.51
CA PHE A 25 -0.95 7.44 -13.68
C PHE A 25 -0.43 8.88 -13.59
N ALA A 26 -0.29 9.42 -12.38
CA ALA A 26 0.18 10.80 -12.18
C ALA A 26 1.71 10.91 -12.18
N TYR A 27 2.43 9.96 -11.59
CA TYR A 27 3.89 10.02 -11.46
C TYR A 27 4.59 9.14 -12.51
N GLY A 28 5.18 9.74 -13.54
CA GLY A 28 5.70 9.00 -14.70
C GLY A 28 6.75 7.93 -14.38
N ASP A 29 7.59 8.13 -13.36
CA ASP A 29 8.65 7.18 -12.96
C ASP A 29 8.18 6.15 -11.91
N PHE A 30 6.86 5.91 -11.80
CA PHE A 30 6.29 5.09 -10.73
C PHE A 30 6.83 3.66 -10.72
N HIS A 31 7.01 3.07 -11.91
CA HIS A 31 7.46 1.70 -12.05
C HIS A 31 8.89 1.50 -11.54
N ASN A 32 9.81 2.41 -11.88
CA ASN A 32 11.20 2.29 -11.43
C ASN A 32 11.35 2.66 -9.96
N ARG A 33 10.65 3.70 -9.51
CA ARG A 33 10.81 4.23 -8.15
C ARG A 33 10.10 3.40 -7.09
N PHE A 34 8.92 2.88 -7.39
CA PHE A 34 8.07 2.22 -6.39
C PHE A 34 7.87 0.73 -6.66
N ILE A 35 7.54 0.33 -7.91
CA ILE A 35 7.21 -1.08 -8.20
C ILE A 35 8.45 -1.97 -8.22
N LYS A 36 9.57 -1.47 -8.73
CA LYS A 36 10.81 -2.25 -8.81
C LYS A 36 11.18 -2.84 -7.45
N ASN A 37 11.40 -4.15 -7.41
CA ASN A 37 11.73 -4.94 -6.21
C ASN A 37 10.65 -4.96 -5.10
N HIS A 38 9.41 -4.59 -5.41
CA HIS A 38 8.28 -4.64 -4.48
C HIS A 38 7.17 -5.55 -4.99
N VAL A 39 6.53 -6.25 -4.06
CA VAL A 39 5.21 -6.84 -4.29
C VAL A 39 4.21 -5.71 -4.18
N THR A 40 3.49 -5.43 -5.27
CA THR A 40 2.60 -4.27 -5.35
C THR A 40 1.14 -4.70 -5.19
N LEU A 41 0.45 -4.07 -4.24
CA LEU A 41 -1.00 -4.11 -4.13
C LEU A 41 -1.55 -2.70 -4.37
N ILE A 42 -2.47 -2.60 -5.32
CA ILE A 42 -3.15 -1.34 -5.65
C ILE A 42 -4.57 -1.32 -5.05
N GLY A 43 -5.07 -0.16 -4.69
CA GLY A 43 -6.47 0.03 -4.31
C GLY A 43 -6.90 1.48 -4.36
N CYS A 44 -8.20 1.73 -4.34
CA CYS A 44 -8.76 3.08 -4.28
C CYS A 44 -10.02 3.07 -3.41
N PRO A 45 -10.01 3.68 -2.21
CA PRO A 45 -11.15 3.65 -1.29
C PRO A 45 -12.35 4.45 -1.80
N LYS A 46 -12.17 5.25 -2.87
CA LYS A 46 -13.28 5.91 -3.58
C LYS A 46 -14.01 4.95 -4.53
N LEU A 47 -13.32 3.97 -5.10
CA LEU A 47 -13.85 3.07 -6.13
C LEU A 47 -14.16 1.68 -5.56
N ASP A 48 -13.34 1.21 -4.64
CA ASP A 48 -13.56 -0.02 -3.91
C ASP A 48 -14.47 0.29 -2.73
N GLU A 49 -15.67 -0.29 -2.74
CA GLU A 49 -16.54 -0.32 -1.57
C GLU A 49 -15.82 -1.07 -0.43
N GLY A 50 -15.33 -0.34 0.58
CA GLY A 50 -14.87 -0.89 1.85
C GLY A 50 -13.50 -0.38 2.34
N ASP A 51 -13.22 -0.71 3.61
CA ASP A 51 -11.92 -0.52 4.26
C ASP A 51 -11.03 -1.76 4.06
N TYR A 52 -9.77 -1.56 3.68
CA TYR A 52 -8.81 -2.65 3.50
C TYR A 52 -8.16 -3.14 4.80
N THR A 53 -8.43 -2.50 5.95
CA THR A 53 -7.78 -2.79 7.24
C THR A 53 -7.74 -4.28 7.55
N GLU A 54 -8.89 -4.98 7.49
CA GLU A 54 -8.96 -6.40 7.85
C GLU A 54 -8.13 -7.29 6.91
N LYS A 55 -8.25 -7.05 5.60
CA LYS A 55 -7.52 -7.82 4.58
C LYS A 55 -6.02 -7.60 4.69
N LEU A 56 -5.59 -6.36 4.86
CA LEU A 56 -4.18 -6.02 5.07
C LEU A 56 -3.67 -6.59 6.39
N THR A 57 -4.45 -6.54 7.47
CA THR A 57 -4.10 -7.15 8.76
C THR A 57 -3.84 -8.65 8.56
N ALA A 58 -4.72 -9.35 7.86
CA ALA A 58 -4.57 -10.76 7.57
C ALA A 58 -3.30 -11.05 6.75
N ILE A 59 -3.00 -10.25 5.71
CA ILE A 59 -1.79 -10.41 4.91
C ILE A 59 -0.54 -10.20 5.78
N LEU A 60 -0.47 -9.11 6.54
CA LEU A 60 0.69 -8.79 7.37
C LEU A 60 0.88 -9.82 8.49
N LYS A 61 -0.20 -10.27 9.14
CA LYS A 61 -0.16 -11.26 10.22
C LYS A 61 0.31 -12.64 9.74
N ASN A 62 -0.13 -13.08 8.57
CA ASN A 62 0.15 -14.45 8.08
C ASN A 62 1.43 -14.58 7.24
N ASN A 63 2.10 -13.47 6.87
CA ASN A 63 3.28 -13.52 6.02
C ASN A 63 4.50 -12.82 6.64
N SER A 64 5.70 -13.22 6.24
CA SER A 64 6.94 -12.50 6.58
C SER A 64 7.13 -11.33 5.63
N ILE A 65 6.89 -10.09 6.08
CA ILE A 65 7.03 -8.88 5.27
C ILE A 65 8.24 -8.09 5.79
N LYS A 66 9.16 -7.73 4.91
CA LYS A 66 10.38 -6.99 5.27
C LYS A 66 10.11 -5.52 5.53
N SER A 67 9.29 -4.89 4.69
CA SER A 67 8.92 -3.49 4.79
C SER A 67 7.58 -3.22 4.13
N VAL A 68 6.95 -2.10 4.50
CA VAL A 68 5.75 -1.59 3.84
C VAL A 68 5.98 -0.16 3.35
N SER A 69 5.82 0.05 2.05
CA SER A 69 5.81 1.38 1.44
C SER A 69 4.38 1.75 1.07
N ILE A 70 3.92 2.93 1.47
CA ILE A 70 2.60 3.45 1.13
C ILE A 70 2.79 4.58 0.12
N VAL A 71 2.14 4.52 -1.03
CA VAL A 71 2.11 5.62 -2.00
C VAL A 71 0.67 6.06 -2.20
N ARG A 72 0.34 7.27 -1.74
CA ARG A 72 -1.01 7.82 -1.81
C ARG A 72 -1.01 9.14 -2.56
N MET A 73 -2.17 9.52 -3.08
CA MET A 73 -2.39 10.85 -3.61
C MET A 73 -2.69 11.84 -2.47
N GLU A 74 -2.43 13.13 -2.67
CA GLU A 74 -2.73 14.21 -1.72
C GLU A 74 -4.23 14.34 -1.42
N VAL A 75 -5.08 13.96 -2.38
CA VAL A 75 -6.54 14.09 -2.29
C VAL A 75 -7.13 13.32 -1.11
N PRO A 76 -8.24 13.81 -0.52
CA PRO A 76 -8.75 13.30 0.74
C PRO A 76 -9.19 11.83 0.68
N CYS A 77 -9.64 11.34 -0.47
CA CYS A 77 -10.06 9.95 -0.59
C CYS A 77 -8.91 8.97 -0.29
N CYS A 78 -7.67 9.28 -0.69
CA CYS A 78 -6.54 8.37 -0.49
C CYS A 78 -6.07 8.26 0.97
N GLY A 79 -6.59 9.10 1.88
CA GLY A 79 -6.35 8.95 3.32
C GLY A 79 -6.82 7.63 3.88
N GLY A 80 -7.88 7.04 3.30
CA GLY A 80 -8.36 5.71 3.71
C GLY A 80 -7.33 4.60 3.55
N ILE A 81 -6.46 4.67 2.53
CA ILE A 81 -5.39 3.66 2.32
C ILE A 81 -4.34 3.76 3.41
N GLU A 82 -3.87 4.97 3.70
CA GLU A 82 -2.87 5.19 4.75
C GLU A 82 -3.39 4.71 6.11
N HIS A 83 -4.63 5.07 6.43
CA HIS A 83 -5.28 4.63 7.68
C HIS A 83 -5.40 3.11 7.75
N ALA A 84 -5.84 2.48 6.66
CA ALA A 84 -5.99 1.03 6.59
C ALA A 84 -4.66 0.30 6.81
N VAL A 85 -3.57 0.77 6.20
CA VAL A 85 -2.24 0.19 6.35
C VAL A 85 -1.72 0.37 7.77
N ILE A 86 -1.83 1.58 8.35
CA ILE A 86 -1.35 1.87 9.71
C ILE A 86 -2.12 1.01 10.73
N ASN A 87 -3.44 0.91 10.60
CA ASN A 87 -4.25 0.06 11.47
C ASN A 87 -3.88 -1.42 11.30
N ALA A 88 -3.65 -1.87 10.06
CA ALA A 88 -3.22 -3.23 9.79
C ALA A 88 -1.84 -3.56 10.38
N LEU A 89 -0.88 -2.63 10.31
CA LEU A 89 0.43 -2.76 10.95
C LEU A 89 0.28 -2.94 12.46
N ARG A 90 -0.50 -2.07 13.13
CA ARG A 90 -0.79 -2.17 14.57
C ARG A 90 -1.45 -3.50 14.93
N ASN A 91 -2.48 -3.89 14.18
CA ASN A 91 -3.29 -5.08 14.45
C ASN A 91 -2.56 -6.38 14.09
N SER A 92 -1.54 -6.33 13.23
CA SER A 92 -0.75 -7.51 12.86
C SER A 92 0.07 -8.07 14.02
N GLY A 93 0.36 -7.24 15.04
CA GLY A 93 1.23 -7.59 16.15
C GLY A 93 2.71 -7.73 15.76
N LYS A 94 3.10 -7.27 14.55
CA LYS A 94 4.47 -7.35 14.04
C LYS A 94 5.12 -5.97 13.97
N MET A 95 6.40 -5.93 14.29
CA MET A 95 7.24 -4.75 14.09
C MET A 95 7.78 -4.76 12.65
N ILE A 96 7.09 -4.09 11.74
CA ILE A 96 7.47 -3.98 10.33
C ILE A 96 7.82 -2.52 10.02
N PRO A 97 9.03 -2.21 9.52
CA PRO A 97 9.38 -0.86 9.12
C PRO A 97 8.49 -0.41 7.96
N TRP A 98 8.04 0.84 8.01
CA TRP A 98 7.18 1.39 6.98
C TRP A 98 7.46 2.86 6.70
N GLN A 99 7.06 3.30 5.51
CA GLN A 99 7.18 4.68 5.05
C GLN A 99 5.98 5.07 4.20
N LYS A 100 5.71 6.37 4.08
CA LYS A 100 4.71 6.90 3.17
C LYS A 100 5.32 7.91 2.20
N VAL A 101 4.75 7.97 1.01
CA VAL A 101 5.02 8.97 -0.01
C VAL A 101 3.69 9.53 -0.48
N VAL A 102 3.59 10.85 -0.52
CA VAL A 102 2.41 11.54 -1.02
C VAL A 102 2.72 12.11 -2.41
N ILE A 103 1.84 11.83 -3.36
CA ILE A 103 1.92 12.37 -4.73
C ILE A 103 0.84 13.44 -4.88
N SER A 104 1.21 14.59 -5.44
CA SER A 104 0.26 15.64 -5.78
C SER A 104 -0.54 15.29 -7.04
N SER A 105 -1.67 15.96 -7.21
CA SER A 105 -2.53 15.81 -8.39
C SER A 105 -1.83 16.15 -9.72
N ASP A 106 -0.76 16.94 -9.69
CA ASP A 106 0.09 17.26 -10.83
C ASP A 106 1.35 16.37 -10.97
N GLY A 107 1.44 15.29 -10.18
CA GLY A 107 2.47 14.26 -10.35
C GLY A 107 3.82 14.55 -9.69
N ARG A 108 3.88 15.47 -8.73
CA ARG A 108 5.08 15.72 -7.90
C ARG A 108 4.99 14.92 -6.61
N ILE A 109 6.14 14.66 -6.00
CA ILE A 109 6.18 14.08 -4.65
C ILE A 109 6.19 15.22 -3.64
N LEU A 110 5.33 15.10 -2.64
CA LEU A 110 5.22 16.00 -1.51
C LEU A 110 6.01 15.41 -0.34
N GLU A 111 6.83 16.24 0.31
CA GLU A 111 7.60 15.89 1.51
C GLU A 111 6.71 15.75 2.75
#